data_AF-A0A3M1LJ87-F1
#
_entry.id   AF-A0A3M1LJ87-F1
#
_cell.length_a   1.000
_cell.length_b   1.000
_cell.length_c   1.000
_cell.angle_alpha   90.00
_cell.angle_beta   90.00
_cell.angle_gamma   90.00
#
_symmetry.space_group_name_H-M   'P 1'
#
loop_
_entity.id
_entity.type
_entity.pdbx_description
1 polymer ?
#
loop_
_entity_poly.entity_id
_entity_poly.type
_entity_poly.pdbx_seq_one_letter_code
_entity_poly.pdbx_strand_id
1 'polypeptide(L)'
;MEEDISEKISKKLAKDIYRYERDQRYKIHDKDEKETIEEVFDKHTLLTLYKIINRGIIDQLYGVIDAGKESRVYLGIKGDQKLAVKIFLVSTAEFKKRLQYILGDPRFKSIKKGMRNLVNIWARKEYVNLKTAYEHNVPVPKPIYHKDNILIMEFIGNDNRAPTLNECIDITNEHYEQVINAIRLLYKAGLVHADLSEFNIFMHNDKIILFDFGSAVELAHPNSEYFLIRDINNINRFFSKHGINVYSTDDILKRVKSI
;
A
#
# COMPACT_ATOMS: atom_id res chain seq x y z
N MET A 1 -32.79 -23.97 -12.62
CA MET A 1 -31.66 -24.05 -13.58
C MET A 1 -30.49 -23.16 -13.15
N GLU A 2 -30.72 -21.99 -12.54
CA GLU A 2 -29.66 -21.14 -11.95
C GLU A 2 -29.05 -21.69 -10.64
N GLU A 3 -29.81 -22.40 -9.80
CA GLU A 3 -29.30 -23.01 -8.56
C GLU A 3 -28.25 -24.12 -8.81
N ASP A 4 -28.44 -24.93 -9.85
CA ASP A 4 -27.54 -26.05 -10.21
C ASP A 4 -26.19 -25.56 -10.80
N ILE A 5 -26.18 -24.36 -11.41
CA ILE A 5 -24.95 -23.71 -11.90
C ILE A 5 -24.16 -23.11 -10.73
N SER A 6 -24.85 -22.47 -9.77
CA SER A 6 -24.24 -21.93 -8.54
C SER A 6 -23.59 -23.02 -7.68
N GLU A 7 -24.23 -24.18 -7.58
CA GLU A 7 -23.71 -25.33 -6.81
C GLU A 7 -22.52 -26.00 -7.51
N LYS A 8 -22.54 -26.11 -8.86
CA LYS A 8 -21.41 -26.58 -9.67
C LYS A 8 -20.21 -25.64 -9.61
N ILE A 9 -20.42 -24.32 -9.66
CA ILE A 9 -19.37 -23.31 -9.50
C ILE A 9 -18.77 -23.39 -8.09
N SER A 10 -19.60 -23.56 -7.06
CA SER A 10 -19.16 -23.68 -5.67
C SER A 10 -18.37 -24.97 -5.41
N LYS A 11 -18.76 -26.11 -6.00
CA LYS A 11 -18.02 -27.39 -5.92
C LYS A 11 -16.72 -27.36 -6.73
N LYS A 12 -16.71 -26.72 -7.89
CA LYS A 12 -15.49 -26.51 -8.69
C LYS A 12 -14.52 -25.56 -7.98
N LEU A 13 -15.02 -24.47 -7.42
CA LEU A 13 -14.25 -23.51 -6.62
C LEU A 13 -13.72 -24.12 -5.33
N ALA A 14 -14.50 -24.96 -4.64
CA ALA A 14 -14.01 -25.72 -3.50
C ALA A 14 -12.95 -26.74 -3.93
N LYS A 15 -13.08 -27.39 -5.10
CA LYS A 15 -12.06 -28.28 -5.66
C LYS A 15 -10.81 -27.53 -6.11
N ASP A 16 -10.94 -26.32 -6.63
CA ASP A 16 -9.82 -25.50 -7.12
C ASP A 16 -9.11 -24.81 -5.96
N ILE A 17 -9.82 -24.37 -4.93
CA ILE A 17 -9.25 -23.92 -3.64
C ILE A 17 -8.59 -25.11 -2.93
N TYR A 18 -9.23 -26.28 -2.90
CA TYR A 18 -8.65 -27.47 -2.29
C TYR A 18 -7.46 -28.00 -3.09
N ARG A 19 -7.49 -27.98 -4.43
CA ARG A 19 -6.34 -28.28 -5.28
C ARG A 19 -5.25 -27.26 -5.13
N TYR A 20 -5.57 -25.97 -5.06
CA TYR A 20 -4.60 -24.91 -4.83
C TYR A 20 -3.97 -25.05 -3.44
N GLU A 21 -4.76 -25.19 -2.37
CA GLU A 21 -4.26 -25.49 -1.03
C GLU A 21 -3.41 -26.76 -1.00
N ARG A 22 -3.85 -27.84 -1.65
CA ARG A 22 -3.12 -29.11 -1.71
C ARG A 22 -1.82 -28.94 -2.49
N ASP A 23 -1.89 -28.45 -3.72
CA ASP A 23 -0.76 -28.33 -4.64
C ASP A 23 0.24 -27.27 -4.16
N GLN A 24 -0.18 -26.23 -3.42
CA GLN A 24 0.71 -25.32 -2.69
C GLN A 24 1.30 -25.98 -1.44
N ARG A 25 0.50 -26.69 -0.61
CA ARG A 25 1.04 -27.46 0.55
C ARG A 25 2.10 -28.49 0.15
N TYR A 26 2.02 -29.04 -1.07
CA TYR A 26 2.99 -29.98 -1.65
C TYR A 26 4.19 -29.30 -2.35
N LYS A 27 4.10 -28.03 -2.75
CA LYS A 27 5.18 -27.28 -3.40
C LYS A 27 5.99 -26.39 -2.46
N ILE A 28 5.47 -26.11 -1.27
CA ILE A 28 6.15 -25.30 -0.25
C ILE A 28 7.08 -26.20 0.56
N HIS A 29 8.38 -26.00 0.37
CA HIS A 29 9.44 -26.79 0.98
C HIS A 29 9.99 -26.21 2.30
N ASP A 30 9.22 -25.35 2.97
CA ASP A 30 9.60 -24.81 4.28
C ASP A 30 8.40 -24.60 5.22
N LYS A 31 8.62 -24.75 6.52
CA LYS A 31 7.58 -24.61 7.56
C LYS A 31 7.15 -23.15 7.74
N ASP A 32 8.12 -22.23 7.60
CA ASP A 32 7.91 -20.79 7.81
C ASP A 32 7.09 -20.15 6.67
N GLU A 33 7.27 -20.62 5.44
CA GLU A 33 6.45 -20.21 4.29
C GLU A 33 4.99 -20.68 4.41
N LYS A 34 4.75 -21.85 5.03
CA LYS A 34 3.39 -22.36 5.30
C LYS A 34 2.65 -21.52 6.34
N GLU A 35 3.29 -21.20 7.46
CA GLU A 35 2.68 -20.35 8.50
C GLU A 35 2.36 -18.94 7.97
N THR A 36 3.23 -18.39 7.10
CA THR A 36 3.03 -17.08 6.47
C THR A 36 1.81 -17.04 5.54
N ILE A 37 1.51 -18.15 4.84
CA ILE A 37 0.35 -18.28 3.95
C ILE A 37 -0.94 -18.47 4.77
N GLU A 38 -0.91 -19.26 5.84
CA GLU A 38 -2.10 -19.52 6.66
C GLU A 38 -2.60 -18.27 7.41
N GLU A 39 -1.72 -17.31 7.76
CA GLU A 39 -2.12 -16.09 8.47
C GLU A 39 -2.87 -15.05 7.60
N VAL A 40 -2.69 -15.08 6.29
CA VAL A 40 -3.16 -14.03 5.36
C VAL A 40 -4.40 -14.45 4.59
N PHE A 41 -4.44 -15.72 4.22
CA PHE A 41 -5.40 -16.26 3.27
C PHE A 41 -6.58 -16.90 3.99
N ASP A 42 -7.37 -16.06 4.66
CA ASP A 42 -8.70 -16.49 5.06
C ASP A 42 -9.55 -16.86 3.81
N LYS A 43 -10.60 -17.66 4.01
CA LYS A 43 -11.49 -18.12 2.93
C LYS A 43 -12.02 -16.95 2.07
N HIS A 44 -12.25 -15.78 2.66
CA HIS A 44 -12.77 -14.62 1.94
C HIS A 44 -11.69 -14.00 1.03
N THR A 45 -10.48 -13.79 1.54
CA THR A 45 -9.32 -13.31 0.78
C THR A 45 -9.06 -14.23 -0.42
N LEU A 46 -9.08 -15.55 -0.23
CA LEU A 46 -8.91 -16.53 -1.32
C LEU A 46 -10.00 -16.41 -2.40
N LEU A 47 -11.27 -16.26 -1.99
CA LEU A 47 -12.38 -16.06 -2.93
C LEU A 47 -12.24 -14.75 -3.71
N THR A 48 -11.77 -13.68 -3.06
CA THR A 48 -11.53 -12.40 -3.71
C THR A 48 -10.38 -12.49 -4.70
N LEU A 49 -9.27 -13.13 -4.34
CA LEU A 49 -8.13 -13.37 -5.24
C LEU A 49 -8.56 -14.20 -6.46
N TYR A 50 -9.33 -15.27 -6.25
CA TYR A 50 -9.88 -16.08 -7.33
C TYR A 50 -10.69 -15.25 -8.34
N LYS A 51 -11.55 -14.34 -7.84
CA LYS A 51 -12.33 -13.43 -8.71
C LYS A 51 -11.44 -12.44 -9.47
N ILE A 52 -10.35 -11.98 -8.87
CA ILE A 52 -9.38 -11.09 -9.51
C ILE A 52 -8.68 -11.80 -10.67
N ILE A 53 -8.22 -13.04 -10.44
CA ILE A 53 -7.56 -13.87 -11.46
C ILE A 53 -8.53 -14.19 -12.61
N ASN A 54 -9.74 -14.66 -12.30
CA ASN A 54 -10.75 -14.97 -13.33
C ASN A 54 -11.19 -13.75 -14.16
N ARG A 55 -11.03 -12.53 -13.64
CA ARG A 55 -11.30 -11.29 -14.38
C ARG A 55 -10.13 -10.84 -15.26
N GLY A 56 -9.00 -11.55 -15.23
CA GLY A 56 -7.78 -11.17 -15.96
C GLY A 56 -7.14 -9.89 -15.42
N ILE A 57 -7.35 -9.58 -14.13
CA ILE A 57 -6.66 -8.45 -13.50
C ILE A 57 -5.19 -8.79 -13.27
N ILE A 58 -4.92 -10.02 -12.83
CA ILE A 58 -3.59 -10.65 -12.77
C ILE A 58 -3.74 -12.10 -13.26
N ASP A 59 -2.68 -12.68 -13.79
CA ASP A 59 -2.65 -14.06 -14.27
C ASP A 59 -2.16 -15.01 -13.18
N GLN A 60 -1.12 -14.60 -12.46
CA GLN A 60 -0.45 -15.41 -11.45
C GLN A 60 -0.07 -14.57 -10.23
N LEU A 61 -0.02 -15.23 -9.06
CA LEU A 61 0.47 -14.67 -7.81
C LEU A 61 1.64 -15.54 -7.33
N TYR A 62 2.77 -14.90 -7.04
CA TYR A 62 3.99 -15.50 -6.52
C TYR A 62 4.20 -15.12 -5.05
N GLY A 63 5.33 -15.55 -4.49
CA GLY A 63 5.67 -15.37 -3.07
C GLY A 63 5.66 -13.93 -2.55
N VAL A 64 5.83 -13.82 -1.24
CA VAL A 64 5.85 -12.55 -0.52
C VAL A 64 7.12 -11.78 -0.88
N ILE A 65 6.98 -10.52 -1.28
CA ILE A 65 8.08 -9.59 -1.55
C ILE A 65 8.32 -8.61 -0.41
N ASP A 66 7.30 -8.40 0.44
CA ASP A 66 7.40 -7.57 1.63
C ASP A 66 6.36 -7.99 2.68
N ALA A 67 6.74 -7.89 3.95
CA ALA A 67 5.92 -8.30 5.07
C ALA A 67 5.88 -7.19 6.14
N GLY A 68 4.73 -6.53 6.22
CA GLY A 68 4.42 -5.58 7.27
C GLY A 68 3.50 -6.19 8.33
N LYS A 69 3.36 -5.50 9.46
CA LYS A 69 2.48 -5.94 10.55
C LYS A 69 0.99 -5.99 10.17
N GLU A 70 0.57 -5.18 9.21
CA GLU A 70 -0.84 -4.97 8.86
C GLU A 70 -1.19 -5.50 7.47
N SER A 71 -0.18 -5.83 6.66
CA SER A 71 -0.37 -6.31 5.30
C SER A 71 0.85 -7.10 4.85
N ARG A 72 0.63 -8.02 3.91
CA ARG A 72 1.71 -8.63 3.14
C ARG A 72 1.60 -8.22 1.69
N VAL A 73 2.75 -8.04 1.03
CA VAL A 73 2.82 -7.69 -0.38
C VAL A 73 3.36 -8.89 -1.14
N TYR A 74 2.63 -9.31 -2.17
CA TYR A 74 2.97 -10.43 -3.04
C TYR A 74 3.33 -9.92 -4.43
N LEU A 75 4.15 -10.67 -5.15
CA LEU A 75 4.40 -10.42 -6.57
C LEU A 75 3.25 -10.98 -7.41
N GLY A 76 2.55 -10.13 -8.15
CA GLY A 76 1.59 -10.53 -9.18
C GLY A 76 2.19 -10.40 -10.58
N ILE A 77 1.75 -11.25 -11.51
CA ILE A 77 2.13 -11.17 -12.92
C ILE A 77 0.89 -10.97 -13.79
N LYS A 78 0.99 -10.08 -14.79
CA LYS A 78 -0.01 -9.90 -15.86
C LYS A 78 0.72 -9.80 -17.19
N GLY A 79 0.65 -10.84 -18.03
CA GLY A 79 1.54 -10.98 -19.18
C GLY A 79 3.00 -10.90 -18.73
N ASP A 80 3.75 -9.98 -19.31
CA ASP A 80 5.15 -9.72 -18.93
C ASP A 80 5.30 -8.65 -17.82
N GLN A 81 4.19 -8.09 -17.33
CA GLN A 81 4.21 -7.02 -16.33
C GLN A 81 4.22 -7.58 -14.89
N LYS A 82 5.16 -7.11 -14.07
CA LYS A 82 5.19 -7.31 -12.62
C LYS A 82 4.29 -6.31 -11.90
N LEU A 83 3.51 -6.78 -10.93
CA LEU A 83 2.58 -6.01 -10.11
C LEU A 83 2.80 -6.29 -8.62
N ALA A 84 2.53 -5.32 -7.77
CA ALA A 84 2.50 -5.49 -6.32
C ALA A 84 1.06 -5.75 -5.86
N VAL A 85 0.83 -6.87 -5.18
CA VAL A 85 -0.47 -7.27 -4.62
C VAL A 85 -0.41 -7.17 -3.11
N LYS A 86 -0.86 -6.04 -2.56
CA LYS A 86 -0.93 -5.79 -1.11
C LYS A 86 -2.22 -6.37 -0.56
N ILE A 87 -2.09 -7.36 0.34
CA ILE A 87 -3.21 -8.00 1.04
C ILE A 87 -3.17 -7.58 2.50
N PHE A 88 -4.21 -6.90 2.94
CA PHE A 88 -4.33 -6.43 4.32
C PHE A 88 -4.80 -7.57 5.23
N LEU A 89 -4.11 -7.73 6.36
CA LEU A 89 -4.37 -8.77 7.36
C LEU A 89 -5.62 -8.42 8.16
N VAL A 90 -6.36 -9.44 8.60
CA VAL A 90 -7.58 -9.27 9.41
C VAL A 90 -7.29 -9.46 10.91
N SER A 91 -6.02 -9.62 11.30
CA SER A 91 -5.59 -9.98 12.67
C SER A 91 -5.54 -8.79 13.63
N THR A 92 -5.99 -9.00 14.87
CA THR A 92 -6.47 -7.97 15.79
C THR A 92 -5.45 -7.59 16.88
N ALA A 93 -4.79 -6.42 16.79
CA ALA A 93 -4.26 -5.67 17.95
C ALA A 93 -3.85 -4.21 17.61
N GLU A 94 -3.07 -4.02 16.54
CA GLU A 94 -2.55 -2.69 16.11
C GLU A 94 -3.66 -1.81 15.50
N PHE A 95 -4.74 -2.45 15.03
CA PHE A 95 -5.91 -1.83 14.41
C PHE A 95 -6.59 -0.73 15.24
N LYS A 96 -6.58 -0.84 16.57
CA LYS A 96 -7.22 0.17 17.44
C LYS A 96 -6.47 1.49 17.45
N LYS A 97 -5.14 1.50 17.23
CA LYS A 97 -4.32 2.71 17.28
C LYS A 97 -4.49 3.61 16.06
N ARG A 98 -4.86 3.03 14.91
CA ARG A 98 -5.01 3.75 13.64
C ARG A 98 -6.44 4.25 13.35
N LEU A 99 -7.40 3.99 14.25
CA LEU A 99 -8.75 4.57 14.16
C LEU A 99 -8.71 6.09 13.96
N GLN A 100 -7.76 6.78 14.59
CA GLN A 100 -7.55 8.22 14.45
C GLN A 100 -7.32 8.71 13.01
N TYR A 101 -6.83 7.85 12.09
CA TYR A 101 -6.57 8.20 10.68
C TYR A 101 -7.78 7.96 9.76
N ILE A 102 -8.87 7.39 10.29
CA ILE A 102 -10.18 7.30 9.61
C ILE A 102 -11.17 8.26 10.26
N LEU A 103 -11.10 8.42 11.59
CA LEU A 103 -11.97 9.30 12.35
C LEU A 103 -11.77 10.75 11.89
N GLY A 104 -12.75 11.27 11.15
CA GLY A 104 -12.72 12.62 10.58
C GLY A 104 -12.74 12.65 9.06
N ASP A 105 -12.49 11.53 8.37
CA ASP A 105 -12.59 11.44 6.92
C ASP A 105 -14.09 11.35 6.50
N PRO A 106 -14.63 12.35 5.78
CA PRO A 106 -16.05 12.39 5.43
C PRO A 106 -16.50 11.23 4.54
N ARG A 107 -15.57 10.58 3.83
CA ARG A 107 -15.83 9.48 2.89
C ARG A 107 -16.15 8.17 3.62
N PHE A 108 -15.87 8.08 4.92
CA PHE A 108 -16.01 6.86 5.71
C PHE A 108 -16.98 6.99 6.90
N LYS A 109 -17.94 7.93 6.84
CA LYS A 109 -18.91 8.26 7.91
C LYS A 109 -19.80 7.11 8.41
N SER A 110 -19.97 6.03 7.66
CA SER A 110 -20.84 4.89 8.02
C SER A 110 -20.06 3.58 8.10
N ILE A 111 -19.28 3.41 9.17
CA ILE A 111 -18.50 2.19 9.40
C ILE A 111 -19.45 1.08 9.90
N LYS A 112 -19.72 0.07 9.06
CA LYS A 112 -20.41 -1.15 9.49
C LYS A 112 -19.55 -1.86 10.55
N LYS A 113 -20.18 -2.32 11.64
CA LYS A 113 -19.49 -3.05 12.72
C LYS A 113 -18.73 -4.28 12.15
N GLY A 114 -17.50 -4.52 12.61
CA GLY A 114 -16.72 -5.71 12.31
C GLY A 114 -15.33 -5.44 11.70
N MET A 115 -14.32 -6.19 12.16
CA MET A 115 -12.91 -6.03 11.79
C MET A 115 -12.67 -6.05 10.27
N ARG A 116 -13.27 -7.02 9.56
CA ARG A 116 -13.14 -7.15 8.11
C ARG A 116 -13.67 -5.93 7.34
N ASN A 117 -14.75 -5.30 7.82
CA ASN A 117 -15.27 -4.09 7.18
C ASN A 117 -14.27 -2.93 7.33
N LEU A 118 -13.59 -2.83 8.47
CA LEU A 118 -12.56 -1.82 8.71
C LEU A 118 -11.34 -2.05 7.82
N VAL A 119 -10.88 -3.29 7.68
CA VAL A 119 -9.77 -3.66 6.77
C VAL A 119 -10.11 -3.28 5.33
N ASN A 120 -11.33 -3.60 4.87
CA ASN A 120 -11.78 -3.23 3.52
C ASN A 120 -11.85 -1.71 3.33
N ILE A 121 -12.23 -0.96 4.38
CA ILE A 121 -12.23 0.51 4.36
C ILE A 121 -10.79 1.03 4.23
N TRP A 122 -9.82 0.45 4.92
CA TRP A 122 -8.42 0.84 4.79
C TRP A 122 -7.82 0.53 3.44
N ALA A 123 -8.02 -0.69 2.92
CA ALA A 123 -7.59 -1.05 1.58
C ALA A 123 -8.18 -0.08 0.53
N ARG A 124 -9.46 0.28 0.70
CA ARG A 124 -10.13 1.28 -0.15
C ARG A 124 -9.53 2.67 0.03
N LYS A 125 -9.25 3.10 1.26
CA LYS A 125 -8.67 4.40 1.58
C LYS A 125 -7.30 4.54 0.92
N GLU A 126 -6.44 3.55 1.08
CA GLU A 126 -5.11 3.56 0.45
C GLU A 126 -5.21 3.60 -1.08
N TYR A 127 -6.10 2.79 -1.68
CA TYR A 127 -6.35 2.83 -3.12
C TYR A 127 -6.79 4.22 -3.60
N VAL A 128 -7.76 4.84 -2.91
CA VAL A 128 -8.28 6.18 -3.28
C VAL A 128 -7.20 7.23 -3.13
N ASN A 129 -6.44 7.23 -2.03
CA ASN A 129 -5.36 8.18 -1.80
C ASN A 129 -4.23 8.03 -2.83
N LEU A 130 -3.79 6.80 -3.13
CA LEU A 130 -2.81 6.52 -4.20
C LEU A 130 -3.33 7.00 -5.56
N LYS A 131 -4.61 6.77 -5.85
CA LYS A 131 -5.23 7.19 -7.11
C LYS A 131 -5.24 8.71 -7.24
N THR A 132 -5.66 9.42 -6.21
CA THR A 132 -5.61 10.89 -6.18
C THR A 132 -4.19 11.40 -6.36
N ALA A 133 -3.21 10.83 -5.65
CA ALA A 133 -1.81 11.23 -5.76
C ALA A 133 -1.25 11.00 -7.18
N TYR A 134 -1.53 9.84 -7.76
CA TYR A 134 -1.12 9.49 -9.13
C TYR A 134 -1.72 10.43 -10.18
N GLU A 135 -3.03 10.73 -10.07
CA GLU A 135 -3.72 11.67 -10.98
C GLU A 135 -3.18 13.10 -10.90
N HIS A 136 -2.51 13.47 -9.79
CA HIS A 136 -1.86 14.76 -9.61
C HIS A 136 -0.34 14.72 -9.85
N ASN A 137 0.16 13.67 -10.52
CA ASN A 137 1.56 13.48 -10.90
C ASN A 137 2.52 13.40 -9.70
N VAL A 138 2.04 13.03 -8.51
CA VAL A 138 2.93 12.67 -7.40
C VAL A 138 3.65 11.36 -7.80
N PRO A 139 4.98 11.24 -7.61
CA PRO A 139 5.69 10.01 -7.92
C PRO A 139 5.28 8.90 -6.92
N VAL A 140 4.33 8.07 -7.32
CA VAL A 140 3.76 6.95 -6.55
C VAL A 140 3.57 5.73 -7.46
N PRO A 141 3.49 4.50 -6.93
CA PRO A 141 3.11 3.34 -7.74
C PRO A 141 1.74 3.55 -8.37
N LYS A 142 1.61 3.29 -9.68
CA LYS A 142 0.32 3.37 -10.36
C LYS A 142 -0.70 2.44 -9.70
N PRO A 143 -1.84 2.94 -9.19
CA PRO A 143 -2.89 2.09 -8.64
C PRO A 143 -3.68 1.43 -9.79
N ILE A 144 -3.83 0.12 -9.74
CA ILE A 144 -4.43 -0.66 -10.84
C ILE A 144 -5.83 -1.13 -10.47
N TYR A 145 -5.96 -1.74 -9.30
CA TYR A 145 -7.23 -2.35 -8.91
C TYR A 145 -7.33 -2.47 -7.39
N HIS A 146 -8.55 -2.44 -6.88
CA HIS A 146 -8.83 -2.70 -5.47
C HIS A 146 -10.12 -3.50 -5.34
N LYS A 147 -10.09 -4.52 -4.47
CA LYS A 147 -11.28 -5.26 -4.07
C LYS A 147 -11.12 -5.84 -2.67
N ASP A 148 -12.10 -5.54 -1.82
CA ASP A 148 -12.17 -5.99 -0.43
C ASP A 148 -10.89 -5.62 0.33
N ASN A 149 -10.07 -6.58 0.76
CA ASN A 149 -8.81 -6.35 1.47
C ASN A 149 -7.57 -6.48 0.57
N ILE A 150 -7.74 -6.39 -0.76
CA ILE A 150 -6.66 -6.52 -1.74
C ILE A 150 -6.53 -5.24 -2.55
N LEU A 151 -5.32 -4.69 -2.57
CA LEU A 151 -4.88 -3.58 -3.41
C LEU A 151 -3.83 -4.09 -4.40
N ILE A 152 -4.00 -3.78 -5.69
CA ILE A 152 -3.07 -4.09 -6.75
C ILE A 152 -2.55 -2.79 -7.34
N MET A 153 -1.23 -2.66 -7.40
CA MET A 153 -0.53 -1.48 -7.90
C MET A 153 0.70 -1.90 -8.70
N GLU A 154 1.33 -0.92 -9.36
CA GLU A 154 2.61 -1.09 -10.03
C GLU A 154 3.66 -1.66 -9.08
N PHE A 155 4.46 -2.60 -9.58
CA PHE A 155 5.65 -3.06 -8.88
C PHE A 155 6.80 -2.10 -9.16
N ILE A 156 7.43 -1.59 -8.09
CA ILE A 156 8.60 -0.72 -8.20
C ILE A 156 9.85 -1.54 -7.93
N GLY A 157 10.67 -1.71 -8.95
CA GLY A 157 11.88 -2.52 -8.89
C GLY A 157 12.18 -3.19 -10.23
N ASN A 158 13.27 -3.96 -10.25
CA ASN A 158 13.70 -4.73 -11.42
C ASN A 158 13.40 -6.22 -11.16
N ASP A 159 14.43 -6.98 -10.75
CA ASP A 159 14.25 -8.37 -10.31
C ASP A 159 13.62 -8.45 -8.93
N ASN A 160 14.12 -7.62 -8.01
CA ASN A 160 13.62 -7.43 -6.65
C ASN A 160 12.94 -6.07 -6.50
N ARG A 161 12.24 -5.88 -5.37
CA ARG A 161 11.68 -4.56 -5.00
C ARG A 161 12.80 -3.52 -4.95
N ALA A 162 12.47 -2.28 -5.28
CA ALA A 162 13.38 -1.18 -5.06
C ALA A 162 13.75 -1.04 -3.56
N PRO A 163 14.98 -0.61 -3.25
CA PRO A 163 15.34 -0.27 -1.88
C PRO A 163 14.54 0.96 -1.42
N THR A 164 14.21 0.98 -0.14
CA THR A 164 13.72 2.19 0.53
C THR A 164 14.85 3.18 0.72
N LEU A 165 14.54 4.45 0.94
CA LEU A 165 15.52 5.50 1.19
C LEU A 165 16.40 5.17 2.40
N ASN A 166 15.84 4.51 3.43
CA ASN A 166 16.58 4.02 4.59
C ASN A 166 17.64 2.94 4.25
N GLU A 167 17.43 2.18 3.18
CA GLU A 167 18.34 1.12 2.73
C GLU A 167 19.43 1.66 1.78
N CYS A 168 19.34 2.93 1.36
CA CYS A 168 20.28 3.57 0.46
C CYS A 168 21.42 4.28 1.22
N ILE A 169 22.63 4.23 0.65
CA ILE A 169 23.82 4.90 1.20
C ILE A 169 24.10 6.20 0.44
N ASP A 170 23.87 6.21 -0.88
CA ASP A 170 24.20 7.33 -1.77
C ASP A 170 23.03 8.33 -1.87
N ILE A 171 22.77 9.03 -0.76
CA ILE A 171 21.74 10.07 -0.69
C ILE A 171 22.32 11.43 -1.14
N THR A 172 21.60 12.16 -1.99
CA THR A 172 22.05 13.42 -2.61
C THR A 172 21.12 14.58 -2.28
N ASN A 173 21.59 15.81 -2.54
CA ASN A 173 20.74 17.01 -2.48
C ASN A 173 19.56 16.93 -3.47
N GLU A 174 19.76 16.26 -4.62
CA GLU A 174 18.71 16.08 -5.62
C GLU A 174 17.59 15.19 -5.10
N HIS A 175 17.92 14.09 -4.40
CA HIS A 175 16.91 13.25 -3.74
C HIS A 175 16.09 14.05 -2.72
N TYR A 176 16.72 14.94 -1.95
CA TYR A 176 16.01 15.81 -1.02
C TYR A 176 15.01 16.74 -1.74
N GLU A 177 15.45 17.43 -2.79
CA GLU A 177 14.59 18.28 -3.62
C GLU A 177 13.42 17.50 -4.24
N GLN A 178 13.67 16.28 -4.73
CA GLN A 178 12.61 15.42 -5.26
C GLN A 178 11.56 15.09 -4.18
N VAL A 179 11.97 14.77 -2.95
CA VAL A 179 11.03 14.51 -1.85
C VAL A 179 10.23 15.76 -1.48
N ILE A 180 10.87 16.93 -1.34
CA ILE A 180 10.16 18.19 -1.06
C ILE A 180 9.16 18.53 -2.16
N ASN A 181 9.53 18.31 -3.43
CA ASN A 181 8.62 18.49 -4.56
C ASN A 181 7.45 17.49 -4.52
N ALA A 182 7.68 16.23 -4.17
CA ALA A 182 6.60 15.25 -4.02
C ALA A 182 5.64 15.61 -2.88
N ILE A 183 6.14 16.12 -1.74
CA ILE A 183 5.29 16.65 -0.66
C ILE A 183 4.44 17.82 -1.16
N ARG A 184 5.02 18.73 -1.94
CA ARG A 184 4.30 19.85 -2.55
C ARG A 184 3.20 19.37 -3.50
N LEU A 185 3.50 18.44 -4.40
CA LEU A 185 2.51 17.87 -5.32
C LEU A 185 1.38 17.17 -4.56
N LEU A 186 1.72 16.41 -3.51
CA LEU A 186 0.73 15.74 -2.67
C LEU A 186 -0.20 16.72 -1.94
N TYR A 187 0.37 17.81 -1.41
CA TYR A 187 -0.41 18.89 -0.80
C TYR A 187 -1.36 19.54 -1.82
N LYS A 188 -0.88 19.80 -3.04
CA LYS A 188 -1.71 20.31 -4.15
C LYS A 188 -2.83 19.33 -4.55
N ALA A 189 -2.60 18.04 -4.40
CA ALA A 189 -3.62 16.99 -4.58
C ALA A 189 -4.65 16.93 -3.44
N GLY A 190 -4.55 17.83 -2.44
CA GLY A 190 -5.46 17.88 -1.31
C GLY A 190 -5.16 16.86 -0.21
N LEU A 191 -3.94 16.30 -0.18
CA LEU A 191 -3.56 15.23 0.74
C LEU A 191 -2.31 15.58 1.56
N VAL A 192 -2.20 14.97 2.74
CA VAL A 192 -0.99 14.88 3.56
C VAL A 192 -0.73 13.41 3.83
N HIS A 193 0.53 12.96 3.66
CA HIS A 193 0.88 11.54 3.82
C HIS A 193 0.64 11.03 5.24
N ALA A 194 0.89 11.87 6.25
CA ALA A 194 0.65 11.62 7.66
C ALA A 194 1.34 10.38 8.24
N ASP A 195 2.42 9.93 7.59
CA ASP A 195 3.34 8.89 8.06
C ASP A 195 4.62 8.86 7.19
N LEU A 196 5.04 10.02 6.66
CA LEU A 196 6.15 10.07 5.72
C LEU A 196 7.49 9.97 6.46
N SER A 197 8.34 9.07 5.99
CA SER A 197 9.70 8.84 6.46
C SER A 197 10.51 8.12 5.38
N GLU A 198 11.80 7.94 5.63
CA GLU A 198 12.73 7.19 4.79
C GLU A 198 12.33 5.73 4.53
N PHE A 199 11.45 5.16 5.36
CA PHE A 199 10.93 3.81 5.20
C PHE A 199 9.83 3.71 4.15
N ASN A 200 9.14 4.82 3.85
CA ASN A 200 7.97 4.87 2.96
C ASN A 200 8.27 5.59 1.63
N ILE A 201 9.55 5.62 1.24
CA ILE A 201 10.06 6.20 0.00
C ILE A 201 10.96 5.17 -0.65
N PHE A 202 10.61 4.70 -1.85
CA PHE A 202 11.52 3.89 -2.67
C PHE A 202 12.50 4.76 -3.45
N MET A 203 13.69 4.23 -3.68
CA MET A 203 14.68 4.74 -4.62
C MET A 203 14.77 3.79 -5.81
N HIS A 204 14.35 4.24 -6.99
CA HIS A 204 14.43 3.44 -8.22
C HIS A 204 14.94 4.29 -9.37
N ASN A 205 16.07 3.88 -9.97
CA ASN A 205 16.73 4.61 -11.06
C ASN A 205 16.94 6.11 -10.75
N ASP A 206 17.48 6.41 -9.56
CA ASP A 206 17.77 7.77 -9.07
C ASP A 206 16.52 8.66 -8.88
N LYS A 207 15.34 8.04 -8.82
CA LYS A 207 14.06 8.71 -8.59
C LYS A 207 13.40 8.22 -7.32
N ILE A 208 12.86 9.18 -6.56
CA ILE A 208 12.06 8.89 -5.37
C ILE A 208 10.64 8.51 -5.78
N ILE A 209 10.06 7.52 -5.09
CA ILE A 209 8.67 7.10 -5.27
C ILE A 209 8.05 6.90 -3.88
N LEU A 210 7.03 7.70 -3.56
CA LEU A 210 6.30 7.59 -2.28
C LEU A 210 5.36 6.39 -2.32
N PHE A 211 5.24 5.65 -1.22
CA PHE A 211 4.29 4.54 -1.08
C PHE A 211 3.70 4.48 0.33
N ASP A 212 2.75 3.55 0.54
CA ASP A 212 2.02 3.34 1.81
C ASP A 212 1.11 4.51 2.24
N PHE A 213 0.06 4.76 1.45
CA PHE A 213 -0.89 5.85 1.66
C PHE A 213 -2.06 5.49 2.60
N GLY A 214 -1.94 4.41 3.37
CA GLY A 214 -2.98 3.96 4.31
C GLY A 214 -3.29 5.00 5.39
N SER A 215 -2.27 5.70 5.88
CA SER A 215 -2.39 6.75 6.91
C SER A 215 -2.76 8.12 6.35
N ALA A 216 -2.60 8.36 5.04
CA ALA A 216 -2.77 9.68 4.43
C ALA A 216 -4.18 10.27 4.65
N VAL A 217 -4.23 11.58 4.86
CA VAL A 217 -5.45 12.33 5.21
C VAL A 217 -5.68 13.49 4.25
N GLU A 218 -6.94 13.91 4.11
CA GLU A 218 -7.30 15.12 3.37
C GLU A 218 -6.89 16.40 4.13
N LEU A 219 -6.68 17.51 3.42
CA LEU A 219 -6.34 18.80 4.06
C LEU A 219 -7.40 19.28 5.06
N ALA A 220 -8.67 18.92 4.84
CA ALA A 220 -9.78 19.24 5.74
C ALA A 220 -9.70 18.49 7.09
N HIS A 221 -8.83 17.49 7.23
CA HIS A 221 -8.64 16.78 8.50
C HIS A 221 -8.10 17.75 9.58
N PRO A 222 -8.67 17.77 10.81
CA PRO A 222 -8.28 18.75 11.83
C PRO A 222 -6.79 18.77 12.17
N ASN A 223 -6.12 17.62 12.05
CA ASN A 223 -4.70 17.46 12.33
C ASN A 223 -3.81 17.45 11.06
N SER A 224 -4.33 17.81 9.88
CA SER A 224 -3.58 17.73 8.61
C SER A 224 -2.28 18.54 8.66
N GLU A 225 -2.33 19.75 9.21
CA GLU A 225 -1.17 20.63 9.34
C GLU A 225 -0.11 20.07 10.29
N TYR A 226 -0.53 19.54 11.44
CA TYR A 226 0.37 18.86 12.38
C TYR A 226 1.10 17.68 11.72
N PHE A 227 0.37 16.86 10.95
CA PHE A 227 0.95 15.73 10.24
C PHE A 227 1.93 16.17 9.16
N LEU A 228 1.62 17.23 8.41
CA LEU A 228 2.53 17.79 7.40
C LEU A 228 3.84 18.27 8.04
N ILE A 229 3.77 19.00 9.14
CA ILE A 229 4.94 19.48 9.88
C ILE A 229 5.80 18.30 10.36
N ARG A 230 5.16 17.26 10.90
CA ARG A 230 5.86 16.05 11.36
C ARG A 230 6.55 15.31 10.21
N ASP A 231 5.86 15.14 9.10
CA ASP A 231 6.40 14.50 7.89
C ASP A 231 7.63 15.28 7.38
N ILE A 232 7.55 16.61 7.27
CA ILE A 232 8.68 17.47 6.89
C ILE A 232 9.85 17.30 7.86
N ASN A 233 9.59 17.30 9.17
CA ASN A 233 10.64 17.15 10.19
C ASN A 233 11.31 15.78 10.13
N ASN A 234 10.58 14.71 9.84
CA ASN A 234 11.15 13.37 9.64
C ASN A 234 12.12 13.36 8.45
N ILE A 235 11.68 13.91 7.31
CA ILE A 235 12.51 14.03 6.11
C ILE A 235 13.76 14.87 6.38
N ASN A 236 13.61 16.05 6.97
CA ASN A 236 14.76 16.89 7.32
C ASN A 236 15.75 16.17 8.24
N ARG A 237 15.26 15.42 9.22
CA ARG A 237 16.12 14.64 10.12
C ARG A 237 16.91 13.57 9.37
N PHE A 238 16.24 12.82 8.49
CA PHE A 238 16.90 11.79 7.69
C PHE A 238 18.00 12.38 6.81
N PHE A 239 17.69 13.40 6.00
CA PHE A 239 18.65 14.00 5.08
C PHE A 239 19.80 14.71 5.80
N SER A 240 19.51 15.43 6.90
CA SER A 240 20.55 16.09 7.70
C SER A 240 21.54 15.09 8.31
N LYS A 241 21.06 13.90 8.74
CA LYS A 241 21.93 12.81 9.22
C LYS A 241 22.88 12.28 8.14
N HIS A 242 22.53 12.45 6.86
CA HIS A 242 23.36 12.09 5.71
C HIS A 242 24.21 13.27 5.20
N GLY A 243 24.37 14.33 5.98
CA GLY A 243 25.21 15.48 5.62
C GLY A 243 24.61 16.43 4.59
N ILE A 244 23.32 16.29 4.28
CA ILE A 244 22.60 17.17 3.37
C ILE A 244 22.16 18.44 4.11
N ASN A 245 22.40 19.60 3.49
CA ASN A 245 21.93 20.88 4.01
C ASN A 245 20.42 20.99 3.76
N VAL A 246 19.64 20.90 4.84
CA VAL A 246 18.18 20.95 4.78
C VAL A 246 17.65 22.36 5.01
N TYR A 247 16.51 22.68 4.40
CA TYR A 247 15.81 23.94 4.66
C TYR A 247 15.15 23.93 6.04
N SER A 248 14.86 25.13 6.55
CA SER A 248 14.00 25.24 7.73
C SER A 248 12.60 24.68 7.44
N THR A 249 11.96 24.13 8.45
CA THR A 249 10.59 23.60 8.33
C THR A 249 9.62 24.68 7.84
N ASP A 250 9.79 25.93 8.28
CA ASP A 250 8.95 27.06 7.86
C ASP A 250 9.11 27.39 6.37
N ASP A 251 10.33 27.32 5.84
CA ASP A 251 10.58 27.59 4.42
C ASP A 251 10.00 26.48 3.53
N ILE A 252 10.10 25.22 3.98
CA ILE A 252 9.45 24.09 3.29
C ILE A 252 7.94 24.27 3.33
N LEU A 253 7.35 24.63 4.47
CA LEU A 253 5.91 24.87 4.57
C LEU A 253 5.44 25.98 3.63
N LYS A 254 6.17 27.11 3.55
CA LYS A 254 5.88 28.18 2.58
C LYS A 254 5.95 27.65 1.15
N ARG A 255 6.98 26.87 0.81
CA ARG A 255 7.16 26.30 -0.55
C ARG A 255 6.06 25.30 -0.89
N VAL A 256 5.65 24.46 0.05
CA VAL A 256 4.58 23.45 -0.11
C VAL A 256 3.22 24.12 -0.25
N LYS A 257 2.92 25.13 0.57
CA LYS A 257 1.64 25.85 0.59
C LYS A 257 1.53 26.95 -0.48
N SER A 258 2.64 27.36 -1.10
CA SER A 258 2.62 28.28 -2.24
C SER A 258 1.99 27.59 -3.45
N ILE A 259 0.70 27.88 -3.67
CA ILE A 259 -0.07 27.39 -4.81
C ILE A 259 0.43 28.04 -6.09
#